data_AF-A0A2N3KQV0-F1
#
_entry.id   AF-A0A2N3KQV0-F1
#
_cell.length_a   1.000
_cell.length_b   1.000
_cell.length_c   1.000
_cell.angle_alpha   90.00
_cell.angle_beta   90.00
_cell.angle_gamma   90.00
#
_symmetry.space_group_name_H-M   'P 1'
#
loop_
_entity.id
_entity.type
_entity.pdbx_description
1 polymer ?
#
loop_
_entity_poly.entity_id
_entity_poly.type
_entity_poly.pdbx_seq_one_letter_code
_entity_poly.pdbx_strand_id
1 'polypeptide(L)'
;MAESPDRQPPAIVMPDRPMMADDWSDGLPVIYNQVAGCLNADPSPPARVVDAGQGNDGQIVIDMMGDSGTYFRCQTDPAGKSKPVLFRQEMPANLPGPVYTATPYPPPKSPQAGICYEHYPVTDHTGWQLGWLSYARAGDNCSTASIAKP
;
A
#
# COMPACT_ATOMS: atom_id res chain seq x y z
N MET A 1 -22.68 -16.04 25.11
CA MET A 1 -22.14 -15.99 23.75
C MET A 1 -21.27 -14.75 23.70
N ALA A 2 -19.95 -14.92 23.58
CA ALA A 2 -19.04 -13.78 23.51
C ALA A 2 -19.12 -13.21 22.08
N GLU A 3 -19.67 -12.02 21.93
CA GLU A 3 -19.48 -11.20 20.74
C GLU A 3 -17.97 -11.08 20.51
N SER A 4 -17.47 -11.66 19.42
CA SER A 4 -16.16 -11.27 18.92
C SER A 4 -16.24 -9.76 18.71
N PRO A 5 -15.33 -8.95 19.28
CA PRO A 5 -15.29 -7.56 18.93
C PRO A 5 -15.01 -7.53 17.43
N ASP A 6 -16.04 -7.18 16.65
CA ASP A 6 -15.88 -6.66 15.31
C ASP A 6 -14.81 -5.58 15.47
N ARG A 7 -13.55 -5.91 15.16
CA ARG A 7 -12.49 -4.92 15.10
C ARG A 7 -12.96 -4.00 14.00
N GLN A 8 -13.61 -2.90 14.40
CA GLN A 8 -13.74 -1.76 13.51
C GLN A 8 -12.36 -1.56 12.89
N PRO A 9 -12.28 -1.34 11.55
CA PRO A 9 -11.02 -1.06 10.90
C PRO A 9 -10.24 -0.08 11.77
N PRO A 10 -8.94 -0.32 12.05
CA PRO A 10 -8.17 0.62 12.83
C PRO A 10 -8.37 1.98 12.17
N ALA A 11 -8.90 2.95 12.92
CA ALA A 11 -9.07 4.28 12.40
C ALA A 11 -7.69 4.78 11.99
N ILE A 12 -7.44 4.87 10.69
CA ILE A 12 -6.14 5.23 10.15
C ILE A 12 -5.98 6.72 10.24
N VAL A 13 -4.81 7.13 10.70
CA VAL A 13 -4.35 8.51 10.65
C VAL A 13 -3.41 8.61 9.46
N MET A 14 -3.82 9.40 8.47
CA MET A 14 -2.99 9.68 7.31
C MET A 14 -1.94 10.73 7.67
N PRO A 15 -0.67 10.52 7.30
CA PRO A 15 0.38 11.50 7.54
C PRO A 15 0.20 12.75 6.66
N ASP A 16 0.77 13.87 7.09
CA ASP A 16 0.91 15.06 6.23
C ASP A 16 1.92 14.77 5.11
N ARG A 17 1.51 14.95 3.87
CA ARG A 17 2.19 14.39 2.68
C ARG A 17 1.86 15.20 1.43
N PRO A 18 2.70 15.13 0.38
CA PRO A 18 2.43 15.85 -0.87
C PRO A 18 1.20 15.29 -1.59
N MET A 19 0.41 16.18 -2.20
CA MET A 19 -0.65 15.78 -3.12
C MET A 19 -0.05 15.40 -4.49
N MET A 20 -0.26 14.17 -4.95
CA MET A 20 0.05 13.74 -6.32
C MET A 20 -1.23 13.61 -7.15
N ALA A 21 -1.12 13.77 -8.48
CA ALA A 21 -2.28 13.70 -9.38
C ALA A 21 -2.99 12.33 -9.37
N ASP A 22 -2.25 11.26 -9.08
CA ASP A 22 -2.74 9.88 -9.04
C ASP A 22 -2.47 9.24 -7.65
N ASP A 23 -2.78 9.98 -6.58
CA ASP A 23 -2.60 9.50 -5.21
C ASP A 23 -3.80 8.66 -4.73
N TRP A 24 -3.79 7.37 -5.05
CA TRP A 24 -4.80 6.42 -4.56
C TRP A 24 -4.88 6.35 -3.04
N SER A 25 -3.79 6.69 -2.35
CA SER A 25 -3.68 6.42 -0.92
C SER A 25 -4.47 7.40 -0.07
N ASP A 26 -5.10 8.43 -0.64
CA ASP A 26 -6.17 9.21 0.03
C ASP A 26 -7.37 8.31 0.40
N GLY A 27 -7.60 7.26 -0.38
CA GLY A 27 -8.61 6.25 -0.11
C GLY A 27 -8.21 5.23 0.97
N LEU A 28 -6.94 5.20 1.39
CA LEU A 28 -6.40 4.15 2.28
C LEU A 28 -7.21 3.95 3.57
N PRO A 29 -7.68 5.00 4.29
CA PRO A 29 -8.51 4.81 5.48
C PRO A 29 -9.82 4.07 5.21
N VAL A 30 -10.35 4.17 3.98
CA VAL A 30 -11.59 3.50 3.56
C VAL A 30 -11.33 2.06 3.14
N ILE A 31 -10.22 1.81 2.43
CA ILE A 31 -9.90 0.50 1.83
C ILE A 31 -8.85 -0.31 2.60
N TYR A 32 -8.50 0.09 3.82
CA TYR A 32 -7.37 -0.52 4.51
C TYR A 32 -7.53 -2.02 4.76
N ASN A 33 -8.73 -2.46 5.17
CA ASN A 33 -8.96 -3.87 5.45
C ASN A 33 -8.78 -4.73 4.19
N GLN A 34 -9.16 -4.18 3.03
CA GLN A 34 -8.97 -4.79 1.71
C GLN A 34 -7.49 -4.87 1.37
N VAL A 35 -6.75 -3.77 1.57
CA VAL A 35 -5.29 -3.71 1.39
C VAL A 35 -4.59 -4.76 2.28
N ALA A 36 -4.92 -4.79 3.57
CA ALA A 36 -4.35 -5.76 4.50
C ALA A 36 -4.69 -7.21 4.10
N GLY A 37 -5.93 -7.46 3.67
CA GLY A 37 -6.37 -8.77 3.18
C GLY A 37 -5.57 -9.23 1.96
N CYS A 38 -5.39 -8.34 0.98
CA CYS A 38 -4.64 -8.63 -0.24
C CYS A 38 -3.15 -8.89 0.05
N LEU A 39 -2.51 -8.05 0.88
CA LEU A 39 -1.11 -8.23 1.27
C LEU A 39 -0.89 -9.54 2.04
N ASN A 40 -1.84 -9.94 2.90
CA ASN A 40 -1.77 -11.21 3.62
C ASN A 40 -2.01 -12.44 2.73
N ALA A 41 -2.71 -12.28 1.62
CA ALA A 41 -2.96 -13.35 0.66
C ALA A 41 -1.82 -13.54 -0.35
N ASP A 42 -0.92 -12.56 -0.46
CA ASP A 42 0.18 -12.59 -1.41
C ASP A 42 1.11 -13.78 -1.15
N PRO A 43 1.47 -14.57 -2.19
CA PRO A 43 2.29 -15.77 -2.04
C PRO A 43 3.80 -15.49 -1.97
N SER A 44 4.24 -14.23 -2.08
CA SER A 44 5.64 -13.82 -2.15
C SER A 44 5.91 -12.55 -1.32
N PRO A 45 5.64 -12.57 0.00
CA PRO A 45 5.95 -11.44 0.86
C PRO A 45 7.48 -11.18 0.93
N PRO A 46 7.93 -9.93 1.08
CA PRO A 46 7.10 -8.72 1.18
C PRO A 46 6.49 -8.31 -0.17
N ALA A 47 5.18 -8.08 -0.14
CA ALA A 47 4.45 -7.40 -1.19
C ALA A 47 4.13 -5.97 -0.77
N ARG A 48 3.98 -5.10 -1.75
CA ARG A 48 3.70 -3.68 -1.56
C ARG A 48 2.54 -3.28 -2.45
N VAL A 49 1.66 -2.43 -1.96
CA VAL A 49 0.60 -1.87 -2.81
C VAL A 49 1.18 -0.70 -3.58
N VAL A 50 0.95 -0.69 -4.88
CA VAL A 50 1.43 0.36 -5.78
C VAL A 50 0.30 1.14 -6.42
N ASP A 51 -0.90 0.56 -6.48
CA ASP A 51 -2.13 1.25 -6.87
C ASP A 51 -3.33 0.60 -6.18
N ALA A 52 -4.38 1.37 -5.92
CA ALA A 52 -5.64 0.84 -5.45
C ALA A 52 -6.82 1.72 -5.83
N GLY A 53 -7.97 1.10 -6.06
CA GLY A 53 -9.18 1.83 -6.39
C GLY A 53 -10.40 0.94 -6.46
N GLN A 54 -11.48 1.50 -6.98
CA GLN A 54 -12.69 0.75 -7.25
C GLN A 54 -12.74 0.36 -8.73
N GLY A 55 -12.93 -0.93 -9.00
CA GLY A 55 -13.16 -1.45 -10.34
C GLY A 55 -14.60 -1.19 -10.82
N ASN A 56 -14.85 -1.47 -12.10
CA ASN A 56 -16.16 -1.22 -12.74
C ASN A 56 -17.33 -1.98 -12.09
N ASP A 57 -17.07 -3.14 -11.52
CA ASP A 57 -18.09 -3.98 -10.86
C ASP A 57 -18.26 -3.65 -9.36
N GLY A 58 -17.73 -2.51 -8.93
CA GLY A 58 -17.80 -2.03 -7.56
C GLY A 58 -16.83 -2.74 -6.59
N GLN A 59 -16.09 -3.76 -7.04
CA GLN A 59 -15.03 -4.41 -6.27
C GLN A 59 -13.86 -3.47 -6.02
N ILE A 60 -13.15 -3.70 -4.92
CA ILE A 60 -11.89 -3.01 -4.66
C ILE A 60 -10.77 -3.77 -5.40
N VAL A 61 -10.04 -3.03 -6.21
CA VAL A 61 -8.90 -3.51 -6.99
C VAL A 61 -7.64 -2.94 -6.37
N ILE A 62 -6.70 -3.81 -6.00
CA ILE A 62 -5.44 -3.45 -5.36
C ILE A 62 -4.33 -4.09 -6.16
N ASP A 63 -3.48 -3.28 -6.75
CA ASP A 63 -2.31 -3.74 -7.49
C ASP A 63 -1.10 -3.79 -6.56
N MET A 64 -0.43 -4.94 -6.56
CA MET A 64 0.65 -5.28 -5.66
C MET A 64 1.90 -5.70 -6.41
N MET A 65 3.04 -5.31 -5.87
CA MET A 65 4.36 -5.71 -6.34
C MET A 65 5.12 -6.44 -5.23
N GLY A 66 5.60 -7.63 -5.54
CA GLY A 66 6.54 -8.37 -4.71
C GLY A 66 7.98 -7.95 -4.98
N ASP A 67 8.87 -8.12 -4.00
CA ASP A 67 10.30 -7.82 -4.14
C ASP A 67 11.01 -8.64 -5.23
N SER A 68 10.43 -9.78 -5.64
CA SER A 68 10.90 -10.59 -6.77
C SER A 68 10.57 -10.01 -8.14
N GLY A 69 9.90 -8.85 -8.19
CA GLY A 69 9.39 -8.24 -9.43
C GLY A 69 8.08 -8.84 -9.92
N THR A 70 7.43 -9.70 -9.13
CA THR A 70 6.09 -10.20 -9.46
C THR A 70 5.04 -9.12 -9.27
N TYR A 71 4.13 -9.00 -10.25
CA TYR A 71 3.01 -8.08 -10.19
C TYR A 71 1.69 -8.88 -10.09
N PHE A 72 0.88 -8.54 -9.09
CA PHE A 72 -0.41 -9.15 -8.83
C PHE A 72 -1.49 -8.09 -8.74
N ARG A 73 -2.60 -8.32 -9.42
CA ARG A 73 -3.85 -7.63 -9.17
C ARG A 73 -4.67 -8.44 -8.17
N CYS A 74 -4.98 -7.84 -7.05
CA CYS A 74 -5.89 -8.38 -6.05
C CYS A 74 -7.28 -7.77 -6.22
N GLN A 75 -8.31 -8.61 -6.17
CA GLN A 75 -9.70 -8.19 -6.13
C GLN A 75 -10.35 -8.66 -4.84
N THR A 76 -11.10 -7.78 -4.19
CA THR A 76 -11.83 -8.08 -2.97
C THR A 76 -13.13 -7.29 -2.89
N ASP A 77 -14.07 -7.77 -2.09
CA ASP A 77 -15.34 -7.08 -1.90
C ASP A 77 -15.15 -5.78 -1.09
N PRO A 78 -16.05 -4.79 -1.27
CA PRO A 78 -15.99 -3.52 -0.55
C PRO A 78 -16.07 -3.63 0.97
N ALA A 79 -16.60 -4.73 1.52
CA ALA A 79 -16.63 -4.94 2.96
C ALA A 79 -15.34 -5.62 3.48
N GLY A 80 -14.48 -6.13 2.59
CA GLY A 80 -13.23 -6.80 2.93
C GLY A 80 -13.43 -8.11 3.69
N LYS A 81 -14.60 -8.73 3.55
CA LYS A 81 -15.00 -9.93 4.33
C LYS A 81 -14.71 -11.23 3.61
N SER A 82 -14.69 -11.20 2.28
CA SER A 82 -14.44 -12.37 1.44
C SER A 82 -12.95 -12.57 1.25
N LYS A 83 -12.57 -13.82 0.98
CA LYS A 83 -11.18 -14.11 0.62
C LYS A 83 -10.83 -13.37 -0.68
N PRO A 84 -9.76 -12.56 -0.71
CA PRO A 84 -9.33 -11.89 -1.93
C PRO A 84 -8.90 -12.90 -3.00
N VAL A 85 -9.08 -12.52 -4.26
CA VAL A 85 -8.64 -13.28 -5.43
C VAL A 85 -7.45 -12.58 -6.05
N LEU A 86 -6.38 -13.33 -6.31
CA LEU A 86 -5.13 -12.82 -6.86
C LEU A 86 -4.97 -13.25 -8.31
N PHE A 87 -4.67 -12.30 -9.17
CA PHE A 87 -4.38 -12.50 -10.58
C PHE A 87 -2.94 -12.06 -10.85
N ARG A 88 -2.11 -12.96 -11.35
CA ARG A 88 -0.79 -12.56 -11.84
C ARG A 88 -0.98 -11.70 -13.07
N GLN A 89 -0.26 -10.58 -13.15
CA GLN A 89 -0.36 -9.62 -14.24
C GLN A 89 1.04 -9.25 -14.73
N GLU A 90 1.11 -8.68 -15.93
CA GLU A 90 2.32 -8.00 -16.39
C GLU A 90 2.44 -6.66 -15.69
N MET A 91 3.66 -6.31 -15.28
CA MET A 91 3.92 -5.02 -14.66
C MET A 91 3.75 -3.90 -15.69
N PRO A 92 2.98 -2.84 -15.39
CA PRO A 92 2.83 -1.72 -16.30
C PRO A 92 4.16 -0.94 -16.44
N ALA A 93 4.35 -0.29 -17.59
CA ALA A 93 5.57 0.45 -17.89
C ALA A 93 5.84 1.61 -16.91
N ASN A 94 4.77 2.20 -16.37
CA ASN A 94 4.83 3.24 -15.34
C ASN A 94 3.91 2.83 -14.20
N LEU A 95 4.38 2.98 -12.95
CA LEU A 95 3.55 2.84 -11.76
C LEU A 95 3.10 4.22 -11.30
N PRO A 96 1.79 4.51 -11.32
CA PRO A 96 1.26 5.77 -10.82
C PRO A 96 1.06 5.68 -9.30
N GLY A 97 1.52 6.70 -8.58
CA GLY A 97 1.17 6.88 -7.16
C GLY A 97 2.19 6.36 -6.15
N PRO A 98 1.89 6.56 -4.85
CA PRO A 98 2.77 6.15 -3.77
C PRO A 98 2.75 4.65 -3.56
N VAL A 99 3.84 4.14 -2.99
CA VAL A 99 3.97 2.72 -2.63
C VAL A 99 3.66 2.55 -1.14
N TYR A 100 2.65 1.74 -0.82
CA TYR A 100 2.36 1.35 0.55
C TYR A 100 3.06 0.04 0.91
N THR A 101 3.80 0.04 2.01
CA THR A 101 4.47 -1.13 2.57
C THR A 101 4.01 -1.36 4.00
N ALA A 102 3.40 -2.51 4.27
CA ALA A 102 2.92 -2.85 5.61
C ALA A 102 4.07 -3.24 6.54
N THR A 103 3.88 -2.97 7.85
CA THR A 103 4.72 -3.58 8.90
C THR A 103 4.64 -5.11 8.85
N PRO A 104 5.70 -5.83 9.27
CA PRO A 104 6.95 -5.33 9.86
C PRO A 104 8.02 -4.94 8.82
N TYR A 105 7.66 -4.88 7.53
CA TYR A 105 8.66 -4.67 6.48
C TYR A 105 9.18 -3.22 6.46
N PRO A 106 10.48 -3.03 6.18
CA PRO A 106 11.05 -1.70 6.04
C PRO A 106 10.46 -1.00 4.81
N PRO A 107 10.50 0.35 4.77
CA PRO A 107 10.08 1.09 3.59
C PRO A 107 10.89 0.65 2.34
N PRO A 108 10.29 0.75 1.15
CA PRO A 108 10.91 0.30 -0.10
C PRO A 108 12.19 1.08 -0.37
N LYS A 109 13.24 0.37 -0.78
CA LYS A 109 14.39 1.02 -1.40
C LYS A 109 14.01 1.45 -2.81
N SER A 110 14.62 2.53 -3.28
CA SER A 110 14.41 2.93 -4.67
C SER A 110 14.92 1.86 -5.63
N PRO A 111 14.11 1.43 -6.61
CA PRO A 111 14.53 0.48 -7.64
C PRO A 111 15.46 1.13 -8.68
N GLN A 112 15.55 2.46 -8.73
CA GLN A 112 16.31 3.20 -9.73
C GLN A 112 17.21 4.25 -9.08
N ALA A 113 18.47 4.36 -9.54
CA ALA A 113 19.46 5.26 -8.95
C ALA A 113 19.07 6.76 -8.97
N GLY A 114 18.17 7.17 -9.88
CA GLY A 114 17.70 8.56 -10.01
C GLY A 114 16.31 8.84 -9.43
N ILE A 115 15.68 7.86 -8.76
CA ILE A 115 14.40 8.05 -8.06
C ILE A 115 14.69 7.97 -6.56
N CYS A 116 14.29 8.99 -5.81
CA CYS A 116 14.36 8.97 -4.35
C CYS A 116 12.96 8.67 -3.79
N TYR A 117 12.86 7.95 -2.67
CA TYR A 117 11.58 7.79 -1.99
C TYR A 117 11.56 8.58 -0.69
N GLU A 118 10.50 9.36 -0.52
CA GLU A 118 10.17 10.00 0.75
C GLU A 118 9.13 9.14 1.47
N HIS A 119 9.43 8.71 2.69
CA HIS A 119 8.62 7.74 3.41
C HIS A 119 7.85 8.42 4.54
N TYR A 120 6.55 8.19 4.58
CA TYR A 120 5.64 8.73 5.59
C TYR A 120 5.01 7.56 6.37
N PRO A 121 5.11 7.54 7.70
CA PRO A 121 4.53 6.50 8.51
C PRO A 121 3.01 6.58 8.44
N VAL A 122 2.36 5.42 8.25
CA VAL A 122 0.91 5.29 8.42
C VAL A 122 0.67 4.70 9.79
N THR A 123 -0.12 5.38 10.62
CA THR A 123 -0.44 4.92 11.97
C THR A 123 -1.94 4.72 12.14
N ASP A 124 -2.32 3.91 13.12
CA ASP A 124 -3.68 3.95 13.63
C ASP A 124 -3.87 5.12 14.62
N HIS A 125 -5.11 5.32 15.07
CA HIS A 125 -5.49 6.32 16.07
C HIS A 125 -4.79 6.17 17.44
N THR A 126 -4.18 5.01 17.72
CA THR A 126 -3.41 4.78 18.95
C THR A 126 -1.95 5.21 18.80
N GLY A 127 -1.53 5.60 17.58
CA GLY A 127 -0.14 5.89 17.23
C GLY A 127 0.65 4.63 16.88
N TRP A 128 0.01 3.47 16.78
CA TRP A 128 0.68 2.25 16.35
C TRP A 128 0.95 2.32 14.85
N GLN A 129 2.19 2.03 14.45
CA GLN A 129 2.57 2.06 13.05
C GLN A 129 2.04 0.83 12.28
N LEU A 130 1.28 1.09 11.23
CA LEU A 130 0.70 0.09 10.34
C LEU A 130 1.59 -0.17 9.11
N GLY A 131 2.29 0.85 8.64
CA GLY A 131 3.16 0.75 7.47
C GLY A 131 3.82 2.07 7.09
N TRP A 132 4.19 2.16 5.81
CA TRP A 132 4.85 3.31 5.19
C TRP A 132 4.21 3.61 3.85
N LEU A 133 3.92 4.88 3.59
CA LEU A 133 3.67 5.39 2.25
C LEU A 133 4.92 6.03 1.69
N SER A 134 5.30 5.64 0.49
CA SER A 134 6.56 6.02 -0.13
C SER A 134 6.32 6.74 -1.44
N TYR A 135 6.72 8.01 -1.48
CA TYR A 135 6.47 8.91 -2.60
C TYR A 135 7.74 9.09 -3.42
N ALA A 136 7.66 8.82 -4.72
CA ALA A 136 8.78 9.02 -5.62
C ALA A 136 9.05 10.53 -5.79
N ARG A 137 10.32 10.91 -5.62
CA ARG A 137 10.83 12.27 -5.83
C ARG A 137 12.03 12.19 -6.75
N ALA A 138 12.06 13.04 -7.78
CA ALA A 138 13.25 13.18 -8.63
C ALA A 138 14.42 13.73 -7.79
N GLY A 139 15.60 13.11 -7.89
CA GLY A 139 16.80 13.56 -7.19
C GLY A 139 18.06 12.82 -7.63
N ASP A 140 19.22 13.45 -7.45
CA ASP A 140 20.49 12.98 -8.03
C ASP A 140 21.35 12.12 -7.08
N ASN A 141 20.95 11.94 -5.81
CA ASN A 141 21.72 11.25 -4.76
C ASN A 141 20.85 10.30 -3.92
N CYS A 142 20.21 9.31 -4.55
CA CYS A 142 19.22 8.45 -3.91
C CYS A 142 19.80 7.22 -3.18
N SER A 143 21.12 7.01 -3.22
CA SER A 143 21.80 5.92 -2.49
C SER A 143 21.74 6.05 -0.96
N THR A 144 21.40 7.25 -0.45
CA THR A 144 21.21 7.54 0.98
C THR A 144 19.83 8.11 1.32
N ALA A 145 18.97 8.33 0.33
CA ALA A 145 17.78 9.19 0.46
C ALA A 145 16.47 8.42 0.71
N SER A 146 16.50 7.35 1.51
CA SER A 146 15.30 6.89 2.22
C SER A 146 15.08 7.82 3.41
N ILE A 147 14.51 8.99 3.16
CA ILE A 147 14.20 9.95 4.25
C ILE A 147 12.85 9.54 4.82
N ALA A 148 12.88 8.87 5.98
CA ALA A 148 11.69 8.69 6.79
C ALA A 148 11.34 10.04 7.43
N LYS A 149 10.17 10.58 7.10
CA LYS A 149 9.62 11.74 7.81
C LYS A 149 8.84 11.26 9.03
N PRO A 150 8.99 11.93 10.19
CA PRO A 150 8.16 11.67 11.35
C PRO A 150 6.71 12.10 11.12
#